data_AF-A0A955YV04-F1
#
_entry.id   AF-A0A955YV04-F1
#
_cell.length_a   1.000
_cell.length_b   1.000
_cell.length_c   1.000
_cell.angle_alpha   90.00
_cell.angle_beta   90.00
_cell.angle_gamma   90.00
#
_symmetry.space_group_name_H-M   'P 1'
#
loop_
_entity.id
_entity.type
_entity.pdbx_description
1 polymer ?
#
loop_
_entity_poly.entity_id
_entity_poly.type
_entity_poly.pdbx_seq_one_letter_code
_entity_poly.pdbx_strand_id
1 'polypeptide(L)' 'IYLGHPESRYFMVGRIGRDQVEDYAKRKGQTIELTERWLQPNLGY' A
#
# COMPACT_ATOMS: atom_id res chain seq x y z
N ILE A 1 8.53 -12.67 -6.92
CA ILE A 1 9.40 -11.47 -7.03
C ILE A 1 10.82 -11.93 -6.74
N TYR A 2 11.80 -11.54 -7.57
CA TYR A 2 13.23 -11.68 -7.28
C TYR A 2 13.84 -10.29 -7.19
N LEU A 3 14.53 -9.99 -6.08
CA LEU A 3 15.20 -8.70 -5.84
C LEU A 3 16.72 -8.96 -5.79
N GLY A 4 17.46 -8.51 -6.80
CA GLY A 4 18.90 -8.76 -6.93
C GLY A 4 19.80 -7.61 -6.45
N HIS A 5 19.23 -6.52 -5.93
CA HIS A 5 20.00 -5.37 -5.48
C HIS A 5 20.62 -5.68 -4.10
N PRO A 6 21.94 -5.47 -3.89
CA PRO A 6 22.66 -5.89 -2.68
C PRO A 6 22.14 -5.25 -1.39
N GLU A 7 21.53 -4.07 -1.49
CA GLU A 7 20.92 -3.38 -0.34
C GLU A 7 19.43 -3.71 -0.12
N SER A 8 18.86 -4.62 -0.93
CA SER A 8 17.47 -5.05 -0.76
C SER A 8 17.30 -5.73 0.59
N ARG A 9 16.32 -5.27 1.35
CA ARG A 9 15.95 -5.85 2.63
C ARG A 9 14.45 -5.79 2.84
N TYR A 10 13.91 -6.72 3.60
CA TYR A 10 12.54 -6.64 4.05
C TYR A 10 12.37 -5.51 5.06
N PHE A 11 11.26 -4.79 4.95
CA PHE A 11 10.86 -3.77 5.90
C PHE A 11 9.33 -3.72 5.98
N MET A 12 8.83 -3.19 7.09
CA MET A 12 7.40 -2.98 7.29
C MET A 12 6.98 -1.69 6.58
N VAL A 13 5.89 -1.73 5.81
CA VAL A 13 5.35 -0.55 5.12
C VAL A 13 4.82 0.49 6.11
N GLY A 14 4.32 0.05 7.26
CA GLY A 14 3.79 0.94 8.30
C GLY A 14 2.36 1.39 8.02
N ARG A 15 1.95 2.43 8.75
CA ARG A 15 0.61 3.03 8.61
C ARG A 15 0.58 3.97 7.41
N ILE A 16 -0.46 3.88 6.59
CA ILE A 16 -0.65 4.72 5.39
C ILE A 16 -1.81 5.70 5.56
N GLY A 17 -1.65 6.88 4.98
CA GLY A 17 -2.66 7.94 4.97
C GLY A 17 -3.70 7.75 3.86
N ARG A 18 -4.79 8.52 3.95
CA ARG A 18 -5.88 8.49 2.96
C ARG A 18 -5.42 8.90 1.57
N ASP A 19 -4.50 9.86 1.49
CA ASP A 19 -3.87 10.31 0.23
C ASP A 19 -3.16 9.16 -0.50
N GLN A 20 -2.43 8.30 0.22
CA GLN A 20 -1.77 7.12 -0.36
C GLN A 20 -2.77 6.05 -0.79
N VAL A 21 -3.87 5.87 -0.06
CA VAL A 21 -4.96 4.95 -0.42
C VAL A 21 -5.64 5.42 -1.71
N GLU A 22 -5.97 6.72 -1.81
CA GLU A 22 -6.61 7.32 -2.99
C GLU A 22 -5.73 7.20 -4.25
N ASP A 23 -4.44 7.48 -4.13
CA ASP A 23 -3.50 7.30 -5.24
C ASP A 23 -3.38 5.83 -5.67
N TYR A 24 -3.28 4.91 -4.71
CA TYR A 24 -3.18 3.48 -5.01
C TYR A 24 -4.47 2.93 -5.65
N ALA A 25 -5.65 3.33 -5.15
CA ALA A 25 -6.94 2.98 -5.71
C ALA A 25 -7.03 3.43 -7.19
N LYS A 26 -6.64 4.67 -7.48
CA LYS A 26 -6.58 5.21 -8.84
C LYS A 26 -5.64 4.41 -9.75
N ARG A 27 -4.42 4.11 -9.31
CA ARG A 27 -3.45 3.31 -10.08
C ARG A 27 -3.94 1.90 -10.37
N LYS A 28 -4.71 1.32 -9.44
CA LYS A 28 -5.28 -0.02 -9.57
C LYS A 28 -6.62 -0.06 -10.30
N GLY A 29 -7.23 1.10 -10.59
CA GLY A 29 -8.58 1.18 -11.15
C GLY A 29 -9.65 0.63 -10.20
N GLN A 30 -9.44 0.76 -8.90
CA GLN A 30 -10.33 0.26 -7.85
C GLN A 30 -11.02 1.41 -7.13
N THR A 31 -12.12 1.13 -6.44
CA THR A 31 -12.72 2.11 -5.53
C THR A 31 -11.88 2.25 -4.26
N ILE A 32 -12.04 3.38 -3.58
CA ILE A 32 -11.35 3.63 -2.30
C ILE A 32 -11.79 2.60 -1.27
N GLU A 33 -13.07 2.28 -1.19
CA GLU A 33 -13.64 1.34 -0.21
C GLU A 33 -13.09 -0.07 -0.40
N LEU A 34 -12.96 -0.51 -1.65
CA LEU A 34 -12.33 -1.80 -1.95
C LEU A 34 -10.86 -1.80 -1.54
N THR A 35 -10.17 -0.69 -1.78
CA THR A 35 -8.75 -0.53 -1.45
C THR A 35 -8.53 -0.53 0.06
N GLU A 36 -9.32 0.23 0.81
CA GLU A 36 -9.33 0.26 2.28
C GLU A 36 -9.59 -1.13 2.86
N ARG A 37 -10.52 -1.89 2.28
CA ARG A 37 -10.80 -3.28 2.70
C ARG A 37 -9.57 -4.17 2.59
N TRP A 38 -8.80 -4.06 1.50
CA TRP A 38 -7.57 -4.85 1.32
C TRP A 38 -6.42 -4.37 2.21
N LEU A 39 -6.36 -3.06 2.47
CA LEU A 39 -5.27 -2.43 3.21
C LEU A 39 -5.60 -2.18 4.68
N GLN A 40 -6.73 -2.67 5.18
CA GLN A 40 -7.24 -2.42 6.54
C GLN A 40 -6.15 -2.53 7.63
N PRO A 41 -5.28 -3.55 7.65
CA PRO A 41 -4.26 -3.68 8.70
C PRO A 41 -3.23 -2.53 8.71
N ASN A 42 -3.09 -1.81 7.59
CA ASN A 42 -2.10 -0.77 7.37
C ASN A 42 -2.71 0.64 7.37
N LEU A 43 -4.02 0.82 7.51
CA LEU A 43 -4.61 2.17 7.56
C LEU A 43 -4.17 2.90 8.83
N GLY A 44 -3.78 4.17 8.67
CA GLY A 44 -3.32 5.06 9.74
C GLY A 44 -4.36 6.06 10.22
N TYR A 45 -5.63 5.89 9.82
CA TYR A 45 -6.76 6.75 10.13
C TYR A 45 -8.02 5.92 10.39
#